data_AF-A0A7V6HIK1-F1
#
_entry.id   AF-A0A7V6HIK1-F1
#
_cell.length_a   1.000
_cell.length_b   1.000
_cell.length_c   1.000
_cell.angle_alpha   90.00
_cell.angle_beta   90.00
_cell.angle_gamma   90.00
#
_symmetry.space_group_name_H-M   'P 1'
#
loop_
_entity.id
_entity.type
_entity.pdbx_description
1 polymer ?
#
loop_
_entity_poly.entity_id
_entity_poly.type
_entity_poly.pdbx_seq_one_letter_code
_entity_poly.pdbx_strand_id
1 'polypeptide(L)'
;AVEQAVLALSQRPYATNALLIGQVQLATARALESLRPDLAITWCPPDARYGTLLLDAVTAAGACTNIRAPGVQPRRFLAEQPESSFDLVLVQPPPSTSLGGAAWHDPAFIRDVRRVTQRTGVALFALLCDVAHVTPERAALLDAFVRPLRQVWPESGVLVPCAGGWWIAAQIPGLAYGADTAPARFALLKKSARFPTEAVALLYDAPRAARLAEACPALDPAQRVFHLEGFRVERVLALGLADAMRTEYPASTPAATLAWLTGHGGNRGGRLLGLLLVMLWAAPVALGNDRHASRRLWTAWLASCGAFGLVMSLAINYQLHARFGALYALVGAGSALYLGGLFCGNRMSERLTARWPVESIAWRVAALLLPLAQAGVAWAILSGCTHLSAAWSVVALCLPAGVAAGAAVPVALGARRDRRTEDTALFVLADAAGAALAGLAFTVLVPLAGLNGAVLYFAALAVGIGLCVAAGGETPRLATGLALVIATVLFIVGLRPAQFDERPTRRESHAAAQETRTRTSRPSVALDPDTIGPRGIPRKLDEPRIREQLRTGRLSTNEAAFWE
;
A
#
# COMPACT_ATOMS: atom_id res chain seq x y z
N ALA A 1 22.41 -8.60 -10.32
CA ALA A 1 22.21 -10.06 -10.42
C ALA A 1 23.39 -10.86 -9.82
N VAL A 2 24.61 -10.76 -10.37
CA VAL A 2 25.77 -11.53 -9.86
C VAL A 2 26.08 -11.22 -8.40
N GLU A 3 26.08 -9.95 -8.00
CA GLU A 3 26.30 -9.54 -6.60
C GLU A 3 25.30 -10.18 -5.63
N GLN A 4 24.03 -10.32 -6.02
CA GLN A 4 22.99 -10.96 -5.20
C GLN A 4 23.24 -12.47 -5.08
N ALA A 5 23.68 -13.12 -6.15
CA ALA A 5 24.05 -14.54 -6.13
C ALA A 5 25.28 -14.79 -5.25
N VAL A 6 26.29 -13.92 -5.34
CA VAL A 6 27.49 -13.95 -4.49
C VAL A 6 27.12 -13.71 -3.02
N LEU A 7 26.27 -12.72 -2.75
CA LEU A 7 25.76 -12.45 -1.41
C LEU A 7 25.09 -13.69 -0.81
N ALA A 8 24.17 -14.31 -1.55
CA ALA A 8 23.48 -15.52 -1.14
C ALA A 8 24.42 -16.70 -0.87
N LEU A 9 25.37 -16.96 -1.78
CA LEU A 9 26.33 -18.05 -1.64
C LEU A 9 27.41 -17.79 -0.58
N SER A 10 27.73 -16.53 -0.27
CA SER A 10 28.63 -16.18 0.85
C SER A 10 28.02 -16.57 2.21
N GLN A 11 26.69 -16.54 2.32
CA GLN A 11 25.98 -17.04 3.49
C GLN A 11 25.94 -18.57 3.50
N ARG A 12 25.55 -19.19 2.38
CA ARG A 12 25.37 -20.65 2.26
C ARG A 12 26.09 -21.21 1.03
N PRO A 13 27.42 -21.44 1.13
CA PRO A 13 28.19 -21.98 0.01
C PRO A 13 27.86 -23.46 -0.25
N TYR A 14 27.25 -24.15 0.72
CA TYR A 14 26.85 -25.57 0.64
C TYR A 14 25.36 -25.78 0.40
N ALA A 15 24.61 -24.73 0.02
CA ALA A 15 23.18 -24.86 -0.26
C ALA A 15 22.94 -25.91 -1.36
N THR A 16 21.91 -26.73 -1.17
CA THR A 16 21.43 -27.75 -2.12
C THR A 16 20.13 -27.28 -2.80
N ASN A 17 19.28 -26.57 -2.06
CA ASN A 17 18.02 -26.04 -2.56
C ASN A 17 17.92 -24.53 -2.30
N ALA A 18 17.66 -23.78 -3.37
CA ALA A 18 17.43 -22.34 -3.31
C ALA A 18 16.02 -21.97 -3.82
N LEU A 19 15.37 -21.04 -3.11
CA LEU A 19 14.08 -20.48 -3.47
C LEU A 19 14.19 -18.97 -3.69
N LEU A 20 13.80 -18.50 -4.87
CA LEU A 20 13.80 -17.08 -5.23
C LEU A 20 12.35 -16.63 -5.38
N ILE A 21 11.91 -15.69 -4.56
CA ILE A 21 10.51 -15.28 -4.45
C ILE A 21 10.34 -13.78 -4.75
N GLY A 22 9.34 -13.46 -5.54
CA GLY A 22 8.95 -12.09 -5.84
C GLY A 22 9.77 -11.50 -6.98
N GLN A 23 10.14 -10.24 -6.87
CA GLN A 23 10.86 -9.50 -7.91
C GLN A 23 12.34 -9.89 -8.06
N VAL A 24 12.78 -11.00 -7.45
CA VAL A 24 14.13 -11.54 -7.69
C VAL A 24 14.22 -11.93 -9.16
N GLN A 25 15.13 -11.28 -9.88
CA GLN A 25 15.27 -11.43 -11.32
C GLN A 25 15.75 -12.83 -11.71
N LEU A 26 15.26 -13.34 -12.85
CA LEU A 26 15.77 -14.60 -13.44
C LEU A 26 17.29 -14.55 -13.66
N ALA A 27 17.85 -13.36 -13.94
CA ALA A 27 19.30 -13.17 -14.06
C ALA A 27 20.06 -13.56 -12.78
N THR A 28 19.48 -13.35 -11.59
CA THR A 28 20.08 -13.77 -10.31
C THR A 28 20.03 -15.28 -10.16
N ALA A 29 18.94 -15.93 -10.60
CA ALA A 29 18.82 -17.39 -10.64
C ALA A 29 19.88 -18.01 -11.58
N ARG A 30 20.05 -17.45 -12.78
CA ARG A 30 21.09 -17.90 -13.73
C ARG A 30 22.50 -17.65 -13.21
N ALA A 31 22.72 -16.56 -12.48
CA ALA A 31 24.00 -16.31 -11.83
C ALA A 31 24.30 -17.35 -10.74
N LEU A 32 23.32 -17.71 -9.90
CA LEU A 32 23.43 -18.79 -8.93
C LEU A 32 23.75 -20.13 -9.60
N GLU A 33 23.01 -20.49 -10.66
CA GLU A 33 23.25 -21.69 -11.46
C GLU A 33 24.67 -21.71 -12.05
N SER A 34 25.16 -20.56 -12.53
CA SER A 34 26.51 -20.47 -13.08
C SER A 34 27.62 -20.64 -12.04
N LEU A 35 27.38 -20.22 -10.80
CA LEU A 35 28.34 -20.32 -9.70
C LEU A 35 28.28 -21.69 -9.00
N ARG A 36 27.09 -22.30 -8.96
CA ARG A 36 26.77 -23.62 -8.39
C ARG A 36 25.81 -24.38 -9.32
N PRO A 37 26.33 -25.11 -10.33
CA PRO A 37 25.51 -25.87 -11.27
C PRO A 37 24.72 -27.02 -10.62
N ASP A 38 25.15 -27.47 -9.45
CA ASP A 38 24.54 -28.52 -8.64
C ASP A 38 23.42 -28.02 -7.71
N LEU A 39 23.22 -26.70 -7.61
CA LEU A 39 22.15 -26.09 -6.80
C LEU A 39 20.79 -26.24 -7.50
N ALA A 40 19.82 -26.84 -6.83
CA ALA A 40 18.44 -26.86 -7.31
C ALA A 40 17.77 -25.51 -7.03
N ILE A 41 17.36 -24.81 -8.09
CA ILE A 41 16.83 -23.44 -8.01
C ILE A 41 15.35 -23.44 -8.39
N THR A 42 14.51 -23.03 -7.44
CA THR A 42 13.09 -22.74 -7.69
C THR A 42 12.90 -21.23 -7.78
N TRP A 43 12.39 -20.74 -8.90
CA TRP A 43 12.09 -19.33 -9.15
C TRP A 43 10.59 -19.09 -9.19
N CYS A 44 10.09 -18.32 -8.22
CA CYS A 44 8.68 -18.02 -8.01
C CYS A 44 8.42 -16.51 -8.13
N PRO A 45 8.28 -15.97 -9.35
CA PRO A 45 7.96 -14.56 -9.58
C PRO A 45 6.55 -14.19 -9.09
N PRO A 46 6.21 -12.89 -8.95
CA PRO A 46 4.88 -12.48 -8.47
C PRO A 46 3.76 -12.92 -9.42
N ASP A 47 4.02 -12.87 -10.73
CA ASP A 47 3.15 -13.44 -11.76
C ASP A 47 3.66 -14.85 -12.13
N ALA A 48 2.90 -15.84 -11.72
CA ALA A 48 3.21 -17.25 -11.93
C ALA A 48 3.20 -17.66 -13.42
N ARG A 49 2.31 -17.06 -14.24
CA ARG A 49 2.23 -17.37 -15.68
C ARG A 49 3.39 -16.75 -16.44
N TYR A 50 3.78 -15.53 -16.06
CA TYR A 50 4.97 -14.90 -16.60
C TYR A 50 6.21 -15.77 -16.39
N GLY A 51 6.37 -16.35 -15.20
CA GLY A 51 7.50 -17.21 -14.87
C GLY A 51 7.64 -18.44 -15.76
N THR A 52 6.54 -19.15 -16.02
CA THR A 52 6.55 -20.34 -16.88
C THR A 52 6.81 -19.95 -18.34
N LEU A 53 6.10 -18.95 -18.86
CA LEU A 53 6.26 -18.50 -20.25
C LEU A 53 7.67 -17.98 -20.54
N LEU A 54 8.30 -17.29 -19.58
CA LEU A 54 9.66 -16.79 -19.75
C LEU A 54 10.68 -17.94 -19.79
N LEU A 55 10.54 -18.95 -18.93
CA LEU A 55 11.44 -20.11 -18.96
C LEU A 55 11.25 -20.94 -20.25
N ASP A 56 10.01 -21.11 -20.72
CA ASP A 56 9.72 -21.75 -22.00
C ASP A 56 10.36 -20.98 -23.16
N ALA A 57 10.32 -19.65 -23.15
CA ALA A 57 10.97 -18.82 -24.16
C ALA A 57 12.52 -18.92 -24.09
N VAL A 58 13.10 -18.95 -22.88
CA VAL A 58 14.55 -19.08 -22.68
C VAL A 58 15.05 -20.44 -23.17
N THR A 59 14.30 -21.51 -22.91
CA THR A 59 14.64 -22.86 -23.39
C THR A 59 14.45 -22.99 -24.91
N ALA A 60 13.38 -22.42 -25.47
CA ALA A 60 13.16 -22.36 -26.92
C ALA A 60 14.27 -21.57 -27.66
N ALA A 61 14.86 -20.56 -27.01
CA ALA A 61 16.01 -19.82 -27.52
C ALA A 61 17.36 -20.59 -27.42
N GLY A 62 17.33 -21.84 -26.97
CA GLY A 62 18.51 -22.73 -26.92
C GLY A 62 19.36 -22.61 -25.65
N ALA A 63 18.90 -21.88 -24.63
CA ALA A 63 19.61 -21.81 -23.35
C ALA A 63 19.23 -22.99 -22.44
N CYS A 64 20.20 -23.86 -22.12
CA CYS A 64 20.01 -24.89 -21.10
C CYS A 64 19.94 -24.26 -19.70
N THR A 65 18.90 -24.58 -18.94
CA THR A 65 18.76 -24.20 -17.53
C THR A 65 18.00 -25.27 -16.74
N ASN A 66 18.46 -25.52 -15.51
CA ASN A 66 17.86 -26.39 -14.51
C ASN A 66 16.92 -25.63 -13.57
N ILE A 67 16.72 -24.32 -13.79
CA ILE A 67 15.83 -23.49 -12.99
C ILE A 67 14.38 -23.90 -13.23
N ARG A 68 13.62 -24.08 -12.16
CA ARG A 68 12.20 -24.44 -12.21
C ARG A 68 11.32 -23.25 -11.84
N ALA A 69 10.30 -22.96 -12.63
CA ALA A 69 9.18 -22.10 -12.22
C ALA A 69 7.95 -22.97 -11.93
N PRO A 70 7.39 -22.93 -10.71
CA PRO A 70 6.29 -23.81 -10.34
C PRO A 70 4.96 -23.49 -11.04
N GLY A 71 4.81 -22.30 -11.64
CA GLY A 71 3.54 -21.87 -12.24
C GLY A 71 2.43 -21.60 -11.22
N VAL A 72 2.78 -21.52 -9.93
CA VAL A 72 1.87 -21.20 -8.82
C VAL A 72 2.31 -19.90 -8.15
N GLN A 73 1.35 -19.16 -7.60
CA GLN A 73 1.64 -17.91 -6.89
C GLN A 73 2.48 -18.13 -5.63
N PRO A 74 3.37 -17.18 -5.26
CA PRO A 74 4.27 -17.28 -4.11
C PRO A 74 3.63 -17.73 -2.79
N ARG A 75 2.52 -17.10 -2.38
CA ARG A 75 1.84 -17.43 -1.10
C ARG A 75 1.32 -18.86 -1.09
N ARG A 76 0.70 -19.28 -2.19
CA ARG A 76 0.15 -20.62 -2.32
C ARG A 76 1.28 -21.66 -2.41
N PHE A 77 2.32 -21.35 -3.17
CA PHE A 77 3.52 -22.18 -3.23
C PHE A 77 4.10 -22.39 -1.83
N LEU A 78 4.34 -21.31 -1.08
CA LEU A 78 4.84 -21.39 0.29
C LEU A 78 3.95 -22.22 1.21
N ALA A 79 2.61 -22.10 1.09
CA ALA A 79 1.66 -22.87 1.90
C ALA A 79 1.71 -24.39 1.60
N GLU A 80 1.90 -24.76 0.34
CA GLU A 80 1.96 -26.16 -0.12
C GLU A 80 3.32 -26.83 0.14
N GLN A 81 4.39 -26.05 0.39
CA GLN A 81 5.72 -26.61 0.66
C GLN A 81 5.82 -27.25 2.06
N PRO A 82 6.55 -28.37 2.19
CA PRO A 82 6.94 -28.92 3.49
C PRO A 82 7.80 -27.94 4.30
N GLU A 83 7.80 -28.13 5.62
CA GLU A 83 8.68 -27.38 6.51
C GLU A 83 10.16 -27.69 6.20
N SER A 84 11.04 -26.69 6.35
CA SER A 84 12.49 -26.84 6.16
C SER A 84 12.90 -27.39 4.79
N SER A 85 12.26 -26.94 3.71
CA SER A 85 12.54 -27.40 2.34
C SER A 85 13.77 -26.73 1.69
N PHE A 86 14.15 -25.51 2.11
CA PHE A 86 15.16 -24.70 1.41
C PHE A 86 16.32 -24.27 2.31
N ASP A 87 17.55 -24.37 1.80
CA ASP A 87 18.76 -23.89 2.49
C ASP A 87 18.94 -22.38 2.34
N LEU A 88 18.47 -21.85 1.22
CA LEU A 88 18.67 -20.48 0.81
C LEU A 88 17.36 -19.93 0.24
N VAL A 89 16.84 -18.86 0.85
CA VAL A 89 15.64 -18.18 0.34
C VAL A 89 15.96 -16.72 0.07
N LEU A 90 15.71 -16.23 -1.15
CA LEU A 90 15.79 -14.81 -1.49
C LEU A 90 14.38 -14.29 -1.70
N VAL A 91 14.03 -13.22 -1.00
CA VAL A 91 12.72 -12.58 -1.07
C VAL A 91 12.91 -11.13 -1.47
N GLN A 92 12.43 -10.77 -2.66
CA GLN A 92 12.38 -9.37 -3.08
C GLN A 92 10.91 -8.98 -3.26
N PRO A 93 10.30 -8.26 -2.30
CA PRO A 93 8.89 -7.90 -2.41
C PRO A 93 8.64 -6.98 -3.61
N PRO A 94 7.43 -7.02 -4.21
CA PRO A 94 7.02 -6.00 -5.17
C PRO A 94 6.95 -4.61 -4.51
N PRO A 95 6.96 -3.53 -5.31
CA PRO A 95 6.77 -2.17 -4.78
C PRO A 95 5.52 -2.06 -3.91
N SER A 96 5.66 -1.43 -2.74
CA SER A 96 4.58 -1.18 -1.77
C SER A 96 3.59 -0.10 -2.22
N THR A 97 3.72 0.43 -3.44
CA THR A 97 2.74 1.33 -4.10
C THR A 97 1.50 0.59 -4.60
N SER A 98 1.53 -0.75 -4.57
CA SER A 98 0.39 -1.60 -4.90
C SER A 98 -0.04 -2.41 -3.67
N LEU A 99 -1.32 -2.78 -3.64
CA LEU A 99 -1.88 -3.65 -2.60
C LEU A 99 -1.22 -5.01 -2.55
N GLY A 100 -0.99 -5.60 -3.73
CA GLY A 100 -0.24 -6.83 -3.88
C GLY A 100 1.14 -6.73 -3.24
N GLY A 101 1.89 -5.65 -3.48
CA GLY A 101 3.22 -5.45 -2.88
C GLY A 101 3.21 -5.14 -1.39
N ALA A 102 2.27 -4.29 -0.93
CA ALA A 102 2.10 -3.96 0.48
C ALA A 102 1.80 -5.21 1.32
N ALA A 103 1.03 -6.17 0.78
CA ALA A 103 0.70 -7.41 1.48
C ALA A 103 1.95 -8.27 1.79
N TRP A 104 3.05 -8.18 1.05
CA TRP A 104 4.28 -8.98 1.30
C TRP A 104 4.98 -8.63 2.62
N HIS A 105 4.60 -7.51 3.22
CA HIS A 105 5.12 -7.04 4.50
C HIS A 105 4.35 -7.67 5.69
N ASP A 106 3.33 -8.49 5.40
CA ASP A 106 2.53 -9.20 6.40
C ASP A 106 3.38 -10.18 7.21
N PRO A 107 3.37 -10.10 8.56
CA PRO A 107 4.03 -11.08 9.42
C PRO A 107 3.67 -12.53 9.11
N ALA A 108 2.47 -12.83 8.60
CA ALA A 108 2.08 -14.17 8.19
C ALA A 108 2.93 -14.68 7.02
N PHE A 109 3.13 -13.86 5.99
CA PHE A 109 3.99 -14.21 4.86
C PHE A 109 5.44 -14.42 5.31
N ILE A 110 5.95 -13.56 6.20
CA ILE A 110 7.30 -13.70 6.75
C ILE A 110 7.44 -15.01 7.56
N ARG A 111 6.39 -15.41 8.29
CA ARG A 111 6.34 -16.71 9.00
C ARG A 111 6.32 -17.89 8.04
N ASP A 112 5.60 -17.79 6.92
CA ASP A 112 5.60 -18.84 5.89
C ASP A 112 7.00 -19.01 5.28
N VAL A 113 7.71 -17.90 5.01
CA VAL A 113 9.11 -17.94 4.58
C VAL A 113 9.99 -18.60 5.63
N ARG A 114 9.81 -18.27 6.92
CA ARG A 114 10.53 -18.92 8.01
C ARG A 114 10.30 -20.42 8.05
N ARG A 115 9.04 -20.85 7.92
CA ARG A 115 8.64 -22.27 7.95
C ARG A 115 9.35 -23.10 6.88
N VAL A 116 9.42 -22.60 5.64
CA VAL A 116 10.04 -23.34 4.53
C VAL A 116 11.56 -23.28 4.53
N THR A 117 12.16 -22.35 5.27
CA THR A 117 13.62 -22.23 5.39
C THR A 117 14.14 -23.25 6.40
N GLN A 118 15.16 -24.01 6.02
CA GLN A 118 15.83 -24.93 6.93
C GLN A 118 16.36 -24.24 8.17
N ARG A 119 16.44 -24.96 9.28
CA ARG A 119 16.99 -24.46 10.54
C ARG A 119 18.42 -23.92 10.38
N THR A 120 19.25 -24.58 9.58
CA THR A 120 20.61 -24.17 9.21
C THR A 120 20.66 -23.29 7.95
N GLY A 121 19.53 -22.95 7.36
CA GLY A 121 19.43 -22.11 6.17
C GLY A 121 19.56 -20.62 6.47
N VAL A 122 19.42 -19.79 5.44
CA VAL A 122 19.21 -18.33 5.54
C VAL A 122 18.06 -17.87 4.65
N ALA A 123 17.39 -16.83 5.08
CA ALA A 123 16.50 -16.02 4.25
C ALA A 123 17.08 -14.62 4.08
N LEU A 124 17.16 -14.13 2.84
CA LEU A 124 17.60 -12.79 2.49
C LEU A 124 16.38 -12.00 2.02
N PHE A 125 16.05 -10.91 2.71
CA PHE A 125 14.94 -10.03 2.37
C PHE A 125 15.48 -8.73 1.78
N ALA A 126 15.12 -8.41 0.54
CA ALA A 126 15.53 -7.17 -0.08
C ALA A 126 14.89 -5.98 0.64
N LEU A 127 15.70 -4.96 0.89
CA LEU A 127 15.30 -3.71 1.52
C LEU A 127 15.46 -2.56 0.52
N LEU A 128 14.70 -1.49 0.69
CA LEU A 128 14.83 -0.26 -0.11
C LEU A 128 15.99 0.61 0.40
N CYS A 129 17.22 0.07 0.37
CA CYS A 129 18.43 0.74 0.89
C CYS A 129 19.42 1.12 -0.23
N ASP A 130 18.99 1.05 -1.49
CA ASP A 130 19.76 1.35 -2.69
C ASP A 130 20.13 2.84 -2.87
N VAL A 131 19.69 3.71 -1.96
CA VAL A 131 19.95 5.15 -2.00
C VAL A 131 21.08 5.63 -1.11
N ALA A 132 21.70 6.74 -1.51
CA ALA A 132 22.73 7.44 -0.75
C ALA A 132 22.19 8.14 0.51
N HIS A 133 20.93 8.57 0.48
CA HIS A 133 20.27 9.23 1.60
C HIS A 133 18.87 8.64 1.82
N VAL A 134 18.57 8.26 3.06
CA VAL A 134 17.27 7.72 3.46
C VAL A 134 16.38 8.89 3.87
N THR A 135 15.31 9.11 3.11
CA THR A 135 14.28 10.10 3.47
C THR A 135 13.46 9.63 4.68
N PRO A 136 12.79 10.53 5.41
CA PRO A 136 11.89 10.13 6.50
C PRO A 136 10.79 9.15 6.07
N GLU A 137 10.23 9.34 4.87
CA GLU A 137 9.25 8.44 4.27
C GLU A 137 9.81 7.02 4.09
N ARG A 138 11.02 6.93 3.54
CA ARG A 138 11.71 5.66 3.33
C ARG A 138 12.08 4.99 4.64
N ALA A 139 12.58 5.75 5.60
CA ALA A 139 12.89 5.25 6.94
C ALA A 139 11.64 4.64 7.58
N ALA A 140 10.49 5.30 7.49
CA ALA A 140 9.22 4.78 8.02
C ALA A 140 8.77 3.50 7.30
N LEU A 141 8.93 3.41 5.98
CA LEU A 141 8.62 2.20 5.22
C LEU A 141 9.57 1.04 5.57
N LEU A 142 10.87 1.31 5.66
CA LEU A 142 11.89 0.33 6.09
C LEU A 142 11.60 -0.16 7.51
N ASP A 143 11.29 0.74 8.43
CA ASP A 143 10.92 0.41 9.81
C ASP A 143 9.67 -0.49 9.86
N ALA A 144 8.65 -0.17 9.06
CA ALA A 144 7.44 -0.98 8.93
C ALA A 144 7.68 -2.39 8.37
N PHE A 145 8.77 -2.60 7.61
CA PHE A 145 9.13 -3.91 7.07
C PHE A 145 10.07 -4.70 7.99
N VAL A 146 11.07 -4.04 8.54
CA VAL A 146 12.15 -4.67 9.32
C VAL A 146 11.68 -5.06 10.72
N ARG A 147 10.78 -4.30 11.35
CA ARG A 147 10.23 -4.69 12.67
C ARG A 147 9.50 -6.04 12.63
N PRO A 148 8.56 -6.29 11.69
CA PRO A 148 7.97 -7.62 11.54
C PRO A 148 9.00 -8.71 11.29
N LEU A 149 9.97 -8.45 10.41
CA LEU A 149 11.04 -9.41 10.09
C LEU A 149 11.80 -9.84 11.34
N ARG A 150 12.21 -8.87 12.16
CA ARG A 150 12.99 -9.11 13.39
C ARG A 150 12.17 -9.76 14.50
N GLN A 151 10.86 -9.54 14.53
CA GLN A 151 9.97 -10.26 15.45
C GLN A 151 9.77 -11.71 15.03
N VAL A 152 9.68 -11.98 13.73
CA VAL A 152 9.54 -13.34 13.21
C VAL A 152 10.88 -14.08 13.20
N TRP A 153 12.02 -13.38 13.11
CA TRP A 153 13.38 -13.94 13.13
C TRP A 153 14.25 -13.25 14.20
N PRO A 154 13.95 -13.45 15.49
CA PRO A 154 14.67 -12.77 16.57
C PRO A 154 16.10 -13.30 16.80
N GLU A 155 16.43 -14.49 16.29
CA GLU A 155 17.64 -15.21 16.68
C GLU A 155 18.91 -14.67 16.03
N SER A 156 18.85 -14.29 14.76
CA SER A 156 20.00 -13.78 14.01
C SER A 156 19.57 -12.91 12.83
N GLY A 157 20.18 -11.71 12.75
CA GLY A 157 19.91 -10.74 11.70
C GLY A 157 21.15 -9.90 11.38
N VAL A 158 21.45 -9.70 10.09
CA VAL A 158 22.54 -8.83 9.62
C VAL A 158 22.04 -7.98 8.45
N LEU A 159 22.30 -6.67 8.50
CA LEU A 159 22.10 -5.76 7.37
C LEU A 159 23.30 -5.83 6.42
N VAL A 160 23.01 -5.98 5.13
CA VAL A 160 23.97 -5.85 4.04
C VAL A 160 23.52 -4.72 3.13
N PRO A 161 24.22 -3.57 3.10
CA PRO A 161 23.71 -2.37 2.46
C PRO A 161 23.94 -2.32 0.94
N CYS A 162 24.81 -3.17 0.38
CA CYS A 162 25.09 -3.23 -1.05
C CYS A 162 24.19 -4.26 -1.77
N ALA A 163 24.37 -4.42 -3.10
CA ALA A 163 23.56 -5.31 -3.95
C ALA A 163 22.03 -5.01 -3.93
N GLY A 164 21.67 -3.75 -3.68
CA GLY A 164 20.28 -3.30 -3.52
C GLY A 164 19.80 -3.21 -2.07
N GLY A 165 20.59 -3.66 -1.09
CA GLY A 165 20.22 -3.63 0.33
C GLY A 165 19.43 -4.88 0.74
N TRP A 166 19.93 -5.61 1.74
CA TRP A 166 19.35 -6.89 2.17
C TRP A 166 19.40 -7.05 3.68
N TRP A 167 18.34 -7.59 4.25
CA TRP A 167 18.32 -8.14 5.61
C TRP A 167 18.51 -9.65 5.55
N ILE A 168 19.58 -10.16 6.15
CA ILE A 168 19.85 -11.58 6.24
C ILE A 168 19.33 -12.09 7.56
N ALA A 169 18.41 -13.05 7.53
CA ALA A 169 17.80 -13.67 8.70
C ALA A 169 18.14 -15.16 8.78
N ALA A 170 18.38 -15.65 9.99
CA ALA A 170 18.63 -17.06 10.25
C ALA A 170 18.01 -17.50 11.58
N GLN A 171 17.62 -18.77 11.69
CA GLN A 171 16.96 -19.30 12.88
C GLN A 171 17.95 -19.70 13.98
N ILE A 172 19.25 -19.80 13.66
CA ILE A 172 20.30 -20.09 14.62
C ILE A 172 21.07 -18.81 14.90
N PRO A 173 21.32 -18.45 16.17
CA PRO A 173 22.15 -17.32 16.53
C PRO A 173 23.53 -17.37 15.86
N GLY A 174 23.99 -16.24 15.31
CA GLY A 174 25.30 -16.11 14.66
C GLY A 174 25.44 -16.79 13.29
N LEU A 175 24.33 -17.25 12.71
CA LEU A 175 24.32 -17.97 11.43
C LEU A 175 24.07 -17.04 10.22
N ALA A 176 23.71 -15.78 10.48
CA ALA A 176 23.80 -14.66 9.53
C ALA A 176 25.20 -14.03 9.64
N TYR A 177 25.97 -14.12 8.56
CA TYR A 177 27.39 -13.74 8.54
C TYR A 177 27.58 -12.31 8.03
N GLY A 178 28.46 -11.55 8.69
CA GLY A 178 28.85 -10.19 8.28
C GLY A 178 30.14 -10.16 7.45
N ALA A 179 30.70 -8.95 7.30
CA ALA A 179 31.90 -8.67 6.50
C ALA A 179 33.11 -9.55 6.87
N ASP A 180 33.26 -9.88 8.16
CA ASP A 180 34.44 -10.60 8.66
C ASP A 180 34.47 -12.08 8.26
N THR A 181 33.29 -12.68 8.02
CA THR A 181 33.15 -14.13 7.84
C THR A 181 32.63 -14.51 6.46
N ALA A 182 31.83 -13.67 5.81
CA ALA A 182 31.24 -13.96 4.51
C ALA A 182 32.27 -14.20 3.38
N PRO A 183 33.39 -13.46 3.25
CA PRO A 183 34.39 -13.71 2.22
C PRO A 183 35.06 -15.07 2.35
N ALA A 184 35.47 -15.45 3.57
CA ALA A 184 36.10 -16.75 3.84
C ALA A 184 35.15 -17.92 3.52
N ARG A 185 33.85 -17.73 3.76
CA ARG A 185 32.82 -18.72 3.41
C ARG A 185 32.62 -18.82 1.89
N PHE A 186 32.58 -17.70 1.19
CA PHE A 186 32.48 -17.70 -0.27
C PHE A 186 33.68 -18.41 -0.92
N ALA A 187 34.89 -18.25 -0.38
CA ALA A 187 36.09 -18.92 -0.86
C ALA A 187 36.04 -20.46 -0.79
N LEU A 188 35.09 -21.05 -0.06
CA LEU A 188 34.86 -22.51 -0.01
C LEU A 188 34.35 -23.05 -1.35
N LEU A 189 33.82 -22.18 -2.22
CA LEU A 189 33.45 -22.47 -3.60
C LEU A 189 34.71 -22.57 -4.48
N LYS A 190 35.57 -23.57 -4.19
CA LYS A 190 36.93 -23.75 -4.75
C LYS A 190 37.05 -23.81 -6.29
N LYS A 191 35.97 -23.68 -7.06
CA LYS A 191 35.92 -23.95 -8.52
C LYS A 191 35.30 -22.88 -9.41
N SER A 192 34.68 -21.80 -8.91
CA SER A 192 33.99 -20.82 -9.77
C SER A 192 34.65 -19.43 -9.73
N ALA A 193 35.83 -19.35 -10.36
CA ALA A 193 36.60 -18.12 -10.58
C ALA A 193 35.88 -17.15 -11.54
N ARG A 194 34.83 -16.46 -11.04
CA ARG A 194 34.23 -15.30 -11.74
C ARG A 194 34.06 -14.06 -10.86
N PHE A 195 34.12 -14.20 -9.54
CA PHE A 195 33.99 -13.07 -8.61
C PHE A 195 35.12 -13.09 -7.58
N PRO A 196 35.93 -12.01 -7.48
CA PRO A 196 37.05 -11.98 -6.53
C PRO A 196 36.54 -11.94 -5.10
N THR A 197 37.16 -12.74 -4.22
CA THR A 197 36.79 -12.84 -2.79
C THR A 197 36.86 -11.49 -2.07
N GLU A 198 37.81 -10.63 -2.46
CA GLU A 198 37.95 -9.27 -1.94
C GLU A 198 36.72 -8.39 -2.23
N ALA A 199 36.09 -8.57 -3.40
CA ALA A 199 34.86 -7.85 -3.73
C ALA A 199 33.65 -8.32 -2.91
N VAL A 200 33.70 -9.51 -2.30
CA VAL A 200 32.65 -9.97 -1.39
C VAL A 200 32.62 -9.10 -0.13
N ALA A 201 33.78 -8.68 0.39
CA ALA A 201 33.86 -7.82 1.56
C ALA A 201 33.22 -6.44 1.30
N LEU A 202 33.35 -5.92 0.08
CA LEU A 202 32.73 -4.66 -0.36
C LEU A 202 31.19 -4.71 -0.36
N LEU A 203 30.59 -5.91 -0.41
CA LEU A 203 29.14 -6.04 -0.29
C LEU A 203 28.65 -5.72 1.14
N TYR A 204 29.49 -5.91 2.15
CA TYR A 204 29.16 -5.74 3.57
C TYR A 204 29.71 -4.41 4.14
N ASP A 205 29.58 -3.30 3.40
CA ASP A 205 30.05 -1.96 3.81
C ASP A 205 29.50 -1.56 5.20
N ALA A 206 30.28 -1.83 6.25
CA ALA A 206 29.91 -1.57 7.64
C ALA A 206 29.67 -0.06 7.92
N PRO A 207 30.51 0.88 7.43
CA PRO A 207 30.22 2.31 7.53
C PRO A 207 28.86 2.70 6.94
N ARG A 208 28.47 2.16 5.78
CA ARG A 208 27.16 2.42 5.19
C ARG A 208 26.03 1.80 6.01
N ALA A 209 26.21 0.58 6.52
CA ALA A 209 25.22 -0.06 7.39
C ALA A 209 24.97 0.77 8.66
N ALA A 210 26.02 1.31 9.28
CA ALA A 210 25.90 2.18 10.46
C ALA A 210 25.11 3.47 10.15
N ARG A 211 25.41 4.15 9.04
CA ARG A 211 24.64 5.36 8.62
C ARG A 211 23.16 5.06 8.35
N LEU A 212 22.86 3.89 7.77
CA LEU A 212 21.47 3.46 7.55
C LEU A 212 20.77 3.17 8.89
N ALA A 213 21.47 2.55 9.84
CA ALA A 213 20.96 2.30 11.18
C ALA A 213 20.72 3.59 11.98
N GLU A 214 21.55 4.62 11.82
CA GLU A 214 21.31 5.96 12.39
C GLU A 214 20.00 6.58 11.87
N ALA A 215 19.72 6.44 10.58
CA ALA A 215 18.49 6.96 9.97
C ALA A 215 17.25 6.09 10.25
N CYS A 216 17.43 4.78 10.41
CA CYS A 216 16.38 3.80 10.69
C CYS A 216 16.86 2.81 11.76
N PRO A 217 16.62 3.09 13.05
CA PRO A 217 17.15 2.29 14.15
C PRO A 217 16.75 0.79 14.12
N ALA A 218 15.59 0.45 13.52
CA ALA A 218 15.19 -0.95 13.34
C ALA A 218 16.19 -1.79 12.53
N LEU A 219 17.06 -1.17 11.73
CA LEU A 219 18.14 -1.83 10.99
C LEU A 219 19.35 -2.19 11.86
N ASP A 220 19.45 -1.66 13.08
CA ASP A 220 20.50 -2.04 14.01
C ASP A 220 20.16 -3.39 14.68
N PRO A 221 20.92 -4.48 14.42
CA PRO A 221 20.68 -5.77 15.04
C PRO A 221 20.82 -5.74 16.57
N ALA A 222 21.58 -4.80 17.14
CA ALA A 222 21.77 -4.67 18.59
C ALA A 222 20.55 -4.03 19.28
N GLN A 223 19.77 -3.22 18.57
CA GLN A 223 18.64 -2.52 19.16
C GLN A 223 17.46 -3.48 19.39
N ARG A 224 16.84 -3.46 20.56
CA ARG A 224 15.64 -4.27 20.82
C ARG A 224 14.43 -3.73 20.06
N VAL A 225 13.72 -4.61 19.36
CA VAL A 225 12.44 -4.28 18.70
C VAL A 225 11.30 -4.60 19.64
N PHE A 226 10.55 -3.58 20.05
CA PHE A 226 9.34 -3.73 20.87
C PHE A 226 8.12 -4.17 20.03
N HIS A 227 7.06 -4.62 20.71
CA HIS A 227 5.84 -5.14 20.11
C HIS A 227 5.25 -4.22 19.03
N LEU A 228 4.76 -4.84 17.96
CA LEU A 228 4.16 -4.16 16.82
C LEU A 228 2.73 -3.74 17.16
N GLU A 229 2.36 -2.51 16.82
CA GLU A 229 0.97 -2.21 16.51
C GLU A 229 0.48 -3.17 15.40
N GLY A 230 -0.78 -3.59 15.45
CA GLY A 230 -1.32 -4.57 14.51
C GLY A 230 -0.99 -4.21 13.05
N PHE A 231 -0.47 -5.18 12.29
CA PHE A 231 -0.13 -4.99 10.88
C PHE A 231 -1.37 -4.57 10.08
N ARG A 232 -1.23 -3.50 9.29
CA ARG A 232 -2.27 -3.02 8.38
C ARG A 232 -1.67 -2.82 7.00
N VAL A 233 -2.14 -3.61 6.03
CA VAL A 233 -1.70 -3.51 4.62
C VAL A 233 -1.89 -2.08 4.10
N GLU A 234 -2.96 -1.41 4.53
CA GLU A 234 -3.29 -0.05 4.13
C GLU A 234 -2.25 0.97 4.60
N ARG A 235 -1.64 0.75 5.77
CA ARG A 235 -0.57 1.60 6.30
C ARG A 235 0.72 1.42 5.50
N VAL A 236 1.04 0.20 5.11
CA VAL A 236 2.22 -0.08 4.26
C VAL A 236 2.01 0.53 2.87
N LEU A 237 0.80 0.43 2.31
CA LEU A 237 0.45 1.10 1.06
C LEU A 237 0.61 2.62 1.16
N ALA A 238 0.11 3.23 2.24
CA ALA A 238 0.24 4.65 2.50
C ALA A 238 1.71 5.11 2.56
N LEU A 239 2.55 4.36 3.26
CA LEU A 239 4.00 4.63 3.34
C LEU A 239 4.69 4.45 1.99
N GLY A 240 4.31 3.42 1.22
CA GLY A 240 4.81 3.18 -0.14
C GLY A 240 4.46 4.31 -1.10
N LEU A 241 3.23 4.81 -1.05
CA LEU A 241 2.81 5.98 -1.84
C LEU A 241 3.53 7.25 -1.42
N ALA A 242 3.74 7.47 -0.11
CA ALA A 242 4.49 8.63 0.38
C ALA A 242 5.95 8.60 -0.09
N ASP A 243 6.62 7.45 -0.05
CA ASP A 243 7.99 7.29 -0.57
C ASP A 243 8.06 7.51 -2.08
N ALA A 244 7.09 6.99 -2.83
CA ALA A 244 7.00 7.20 -4.28
C ALA A 244 6.80 8.69 -4.62
N MET A 245 5.88 9.38 -3.95
CA MET A 245 5.66 10.82 -4.13
C MET A 245 6.89 11.64 -3.76
N ARG A 246 7.61 11.27 -2.69
CA ARG A 246 8.86 11.93 -2.29
C ARG A 246 9.94 11.76 -3.35
N THR A 247 10.01 10.58 -3.96
CA THR A 247 10.97 10.24 -5.03
C THR A 247 10.67 11.00 -6.31
N GLU A 248 9.40 11.09 -6.70
CA GLU A 248 8.97 11.80 -7.93
C GLU A 248 8.99 13.33 -7.73
N TYR A 249 8.68 13.81 -6.53
CA TYR A 249 8.62 15.24 -6.17
C TYR A 249 9.51 15.55 -4.96
N PRO A 250 10.82 15.80 -5.15
CA PRO A 250 11.79 16.02 -4.06
C PRO A 250 11.60 17.31 -3.23
N ALA A 251 10.61 18.14 -3.52
CA ALA A 251 10.22 19.26 -2.67
C ALA A 251 9.04 18.93 -1.74
N SER A 252 8.34 17.82 -1.99
CA SER A 252 7.17 17.40 -1.20
C SER A 252 7.58 16.79 0.14
N THR A 253 6.72 16.94 1.15
CA THR A 253 6.90 16.36 2.50
C THR A 253 5.71 15.46 2.89
N PRO A 254 5.42 14.42 2.09
CA PRO A 254 4.22 13.61 2.26
C PRO A 254 4.18 12.89 3.61
N ALA A 255 5.31 12.56 4.25
CA ALA A 255 5.30 11.94 5.58
C ALA A 255 4.63 12.82 6.64
N ALA A 256 4.86 14.14 6.63
CA ALA A 256 4.27 15.04 7.62
C ALA A 256 2.74 15.10 7.45
N THR A 257 2.28 15.20 6.21
CA THR A 257 0.84 15.19 5.88
C THR A 257 0.21 13.84 6.22
N LEU A 258 0.87 12.73 5.85
CA LEU A 258 0.39 11.38 6.16
C LEU A 258 0.28 11.19 7.67
N ALA A 259 1.35 11.48 8.42
CA ALA A 259 1.38 11.38 9.88
C ALA A 259 0.31 12.27 10.53
N TRP A 260 0.05 13.46 9.98
CA TRP A 260 -1.02 14.33 10.45
C TRP A 260 -2.41 13.74 10.18
N LEU A 261 -2.63 13.15 9.00
CA LEU A 261 -3.88 12.47 8.64
C LEU A 261 -4.10 11.18 9.44
N THR A 262 -3.04 10.48 9.84
CA THR A 262 -3.11 9.21 10.57
C THR A 262 -2.90 9.35 12.09
N GLY A 263 -2.59 10.55 12.59
CA GLY A 263 -2.10 10.78 13.97
C GLY A 263 -3.09 10.44 15.12
N HIS A 264 -2.52 10.12 16.29
CA HIS A 264 -3.01 9.89 17.68
C HIS A 264 -4.51 9.58 17.98
N GLY A 265 -5.25 9.08 17.01
CA GLY A 265 -6.62 8.55 17.16
C GLY A 265 -7.06 7.72 15.95
N GLY A 266 -6.11 7.34 15.09
CA GLY A 266 -6.25 6.32 14.04
C GLY A 266 -7.16 6.63 12.86
N ASN A 267 -7.82 7.79 12.79
CA ASN A 267 -8.81 8.05 11.74
C ASN A 267 -9.09 9.54 11.44
N ARG A 268 -8.14 10.47 11.66
CA ARG A 268 -8.38 11.90 11.37
C ARG A 268 -8.66 12.13 9.88
N GLY A 269 -7.82 11.58 9.01
CA GLY A 269 -7.95 11.72 7.56
C GLY A 269 -9.26 11.12 7.04
N GLY A 270 -9.64 9.93 7.52
CA GLY A 270 -10.92 9.33 7.17
C GLY A 270 -12.11 10.18 7.63
N ARG A 271 -12.06 10.74 8.85
CA ARG A 271 -13.11 11.67 9.34
C ARG A 271 -13.22 12.91 8.47
N LEU A 272 -12.10 13.56 8.15
CA LEU A 272 -12.09 14.77 7.31
C LEU A 272 -12.64 14.49 5.92
N LEU A 273 -12.21 13.39 5.30
CA LEU A 273 -12.71 12.99 3.98
C LEU A 273 -14.19 12.62 4.03
N GLY A 274 -14.63 11.90 5.05
CA GLY A 274 -16.05 11.59 5.28
C GLY A 274 -16.90 12.86 5.44
N LEU A 275 -16.44 13.85 6.20
CA LEU A 275 -17.12 15.14 6.34
C LEU A 275 -17.16 15.90 5.01
N LEU A 276 -16.09 15.88 4.23
CA LEU A 276 -16.05 16.48 2.89
C LEU A 276 -17.07 15.82 1.94
N LEU A 277 -17.23 14.50 2.00
CA LEU A 277 -18.27 13.79 1.25
C LEU A 277 -19.67 14.22 1.70
N VAL A 278 -19.92 14.38 3.01
CA VAL A 278 -21.20 14.92 3.50
C VAL A 278 -21.45 16.31 2.93
N MET A 279 -20.46 17.20 2.95
CA MET A 279 -20.61 18.55 2.39
C MET A 279 -20.92 18.52 0.90
N LEU A 280 -20.18 17.73 0.12
CA LEU A 280 -20.32 17.69 -1.33
C LEU A 280 -21.70 17.12 -1.75
N TRP A 281 -22.29 16.19 -0.97
CA TRP A 281 -23.59 15.60 -1.26
C TRP A 281 -24.76 16.43 -0.71
N ALA A 282 -24.56 17.16 0.40
CA ALA A 282 -25.59 18.02 1.00
C ALA A 282 -25.69 19.40 0.33
N ALA A 283 -24.58 19.95 -0.17
CA ALA A 283 -24.53 21.31 -0.72
C ALA A 283 -25.50 21.57 -1.88
N PRO A 284 -25.68 20.67 -2.88
CA PRO A 284 -26.62 20.90 -3.98
C PRO A 284 -28.08 21.02 -3.51
N VAL A 285 -28.43 20.35 -2.41
CA VAL A 285 -29.77 20.36 -1.81
C VAL A 285 -29.94 21.62 -0.95
N ALA A 286 -29.00 21.89 -0.04
CA ALA A 286 -29.09 22.99 0.91
C ALA A 286 -29.02 24.38 0.25
N LEU A 287 -28.09 24.56 -0.70
CA LEU A 287 -27.84 25.83 -1.38
C LEU A 287 -28.68 26.00 -2.65
N GLY A 288 -29.45 24.98 -3.02
CA GLY A 288 -30.27 24.95 -4.23
C GLY A 288 -31.58 25.75 -4.15
N ASN A 289 -32.22 25.94 -5.31
CA ASN A 289 -33.55 26.53 -5.39
C ASN A 289 -34.59 25.60 -4.72
N ASP A 290 -35.44 26.15 -3.84
CA ASP A 290 -36.49 25.45 -3.07
C ASP A 290 -37.35 24.53 -3.92
N ARG A 291 -37.74 25.02 -5.11
CA ARG A 291 -38.63 24.28 -6.03
C ARG A 291 -38.09 22.91 -6.44
N HIS A 292 -36.77 22.72 -6.38
CA HIS A 292 -36.10 21.48 -6.79
C HIS A 292 -35.46 20.72 -5.62
N ALA A 293 -35.62 21.17 -4.37
CA ALA A 293 -34.91 20.60 -3.22
C ALA A 293 -35.27 19.13 -2.98
N SER A 294 -36.55 18.76 -3.07
CA SER A 294 -36.99 17.36 -3.00
C SER A 294 -36.41 16.52 -4.15
N ARG A 295 -36.28 17.10 -5.36
CA ARG A 295 -35.62 16.45 -6.51
C ARG A 295 -34.18 16.12 -6.21
N ARG A 296 -33.43 17.12 -5.76
CA ARG A 296 -32.00 17.00 -5.46
C ARG A 296 -31.72 16.06 -4.28
N LEU A 297 -32.60 16.00 -3.30
CA LEU A 297 -32.43 15.11 -2.14
C LEU A 297 -32.54 13.63 -2.55
N TRP A 298 -33.53 13.27 -3.36
CA TRP A 298 -33.65 11.90 -3.87
C TRP A 298 -32.52 11.53 -4.82
N THR A 299 -32.00 12.48 -5.61
CA THR A 299 -30.83 12.22 -6.48
C THR A 299 -29.55 12.06 -5.66
N ALA A 300 -29.39 12.83 -4.58
CA ALA A 300 -28.27 12.67 -3.65
C ALA A 300 -28.34 11.34 -2.90
N TRP A 301 -29.55 10.92 -2.50
CA TRP A 301 -29.79 9.61 -1.91
C TRP A 301 -29.42 8.48 -2.87
N LEU A 302 -29.90 8.55 -4.11
CA LEU A 302 -29.59 7.54 -5.12
C LEU A 302 -28.09 7.50 -5.42
N ALA A 303 -27.45 8.66 -5.60
CA ALA A 303 -26.00 8.76 -5.79
C ALA A 303 -25.22 8.15 -4.60
N SER A 304 -25.71 8.31 -3.36
CA SER A 304 -25.08 7.71 -2.18
C SER A 304 -25.27 6.19 -2.11
N CYS A 305 -26.40 5.66 -2.58
CA CYS A 305 -26.64 4.22 -2.69
C CYS A 305 -25.77 3.59 -3.77
N GLY A 306 -25.67 4.22 -4.94
CA GLY A 306 -24.78 3.80 -6.03
C GLY A 306 -23.30 3.86 -5.62
N ALA A 307 -22.90 4.94 -4.94
CA ALA A 307 -21.57 5.08 -4.33
C ALA A 307 -21.25 3.92 -3.38
N PHE A 308 -22.17 3.62 -2.45
CA PHE A 308 -21.97 2.55 -1.48
C PHE A 308 -21.94 1.17 -2.14
N GLY A 309 -22.84 0.91 -3.09
CA GLY A 309 -22.84 -0.30 -3.90
C GLY A 309 -21.52 -0.54 -4.64
N LEU A 310 -20.95 0.50 -5.26
CA LEU A 310 -19.66 0.38 -5.93
C LEU A 310 -18.53 0.13 -4.94
N VAL A 311 -18.50 0.85 -3.83
CA VAL A 311 -17.50 0.67 -2.75
C VAL A 311 -17.51 -0.76 -2.23
N MET A 312 -18.68 -1.38 -2.14
CA MET A 312 -18.78 -2.80 -1.79
C MET A 312 -18.14 -3.72 -2.82
N SER A 313 -18.42 -3.51 -4.10
CA SER A 313 -17.77 -4.28 -5.18
C SER A 313 -16.24 -4.08 -5.17
N LEU A 314 -15.77 -2.84 -4.99
CA LEU A 314 -14.35 -2.53 -4.88
C LEU A 314 -13.72 -3.18 -3.64
N ALA A 315 -14.42 -3.24 -2.51
CA ALA A 315 -13.91 -3.87 -1.30
C ALA A 315 -13.77 -5.39 -1.43
N ILE A 316 -14.69 -6.05 -2.16
CA ILE A 316 -14.56 -7.47 -2.49
C ILE A 316 -13.36 -7.70 -3.41
N ASN A 317 -13.22 -6.88 -4.46
CA ASN A 317 -12.09 -6.95 -5.39
C ASN A 317 -10.74 -6.65 -4.68
N TYR A 318 -10.74 -5.74 -3.71
CA TYR A 318 -9.60 -5.44 -2.85
C TYR A 318 -9.16 -6.68 -2.07
N GLN A 319 -10.10 -7.36 -1.40
CA GLN A 319 -9.83 -8.59 -0.65
C GLN A 319 -9.36 -9.73 -1.57
N LEU A 320 -9.97 -9.85 -2.73
CA LEU A 320 -9.57 -10.82 -3.76
C LEU A 320 -8.11 -10.59 -4.17
N HIS A 321 -7.73 -9.34 -4.45
CA HIS A 321 -6.37 -9.00 -4.85
C HIS A 321 -5.37 -9.19 -3.70
N ALA A 322 -5.69 -8.75 -2.49
CA ALA A 322 -4.82 -8.87 -1.32
C ALA A 322 -4.54 -10.33 -0.94
N ARG A 323 -5.53 -11.23 -1.06
CA ARG A 323 -5.41 -12.64 -0.66
C ARG A 323 -4.88 -13.54 -1.77
N PHE A 324 -5.37 -13.36 -3.00
CA PHE A 324 -5.13 -14.28 -4.10
C PHE A 324 -4.30 -13.68 -5.23
N GLY A 325 -3.77 -12.45 -5.09
CA GLY A 325 -2.96 -11.80 -6.12
C GLY A 325 -3.62 -11.75 -7.51
N ALA A 326 -4.94 -11.90 -7.57
CA ALA A 326 -5.63 -12.30 -8.79
C ALA A 326 -5.70 -11.16 -9.81
N LEU A 327 -5.29 -11.51 -11.03
CA LEU A 327 -5.24 -10.68 -12.23
C LEU A 327 -6.63 -10.50 -12.86
N TYR A 328 -6.72 -9.44 -13.68
CA TYR A 328 -7.85 -8.83 -14.38
C TYR A 328 -9.09 -9.68 -14.70
N ALA A 329 -8.95 -10.96 -15.06
CA ALA A 329 -10.08 -11.82 -15.44
C ALA A 329 -11.08 -12.04 -14.29
N LEU A 330 -10.60 -12.29 -13.06
CA LEU A 330 -11.49 -12.50 -11.90
C LEU A 330 -12.13 -11.19 -11.44
N VAL A 331 -11.42 -10.07 -11.56
CA VAL A 331 -12.00 -8.74 -11.32
C VAL A 331 -13.09 -8.45 -12.34
N GLY A 332 -12.85 -8.74 -13.63
CA GLY A 332 -13.85 -8.62 -14.69
C GLY A 332 -15.08 -9.49 -14.46
N ALA A 333 -14.89 -10.74 -14.04
CA ALA A 333 -15.99 -11.62 -13.65
C ALA A 333 -16.76 -11.08 -12.44
N GLY A 334 -16.06 -10.57 -11.42
CA GLY A 334 -16.67 -9.91 -10.27
C GLY A 334 -17.49 -8.69 -10.65
N SER A 335 -16.98 -7.83 -11.54
CA SER A 335 -17.71 -6.69 -12.08
C SER A 335 -18.93 -7.12 -12.89
N ALA A 336 -18.82 -8.17 -13.71
CA ALA A 336 -19.96 -8.72 -14.46
C ALA A 336 -21.05 -9.27 -13.53
N LEU A 337 -20.67 -10.00 -12.47
CA LEU A 337 -21.59 -10.49 -11.45
C LEU A 337 -22.24 -9.34 -10.66
N TYR A 338 -21.49 -8.28 -10.34
CA TYR A 338 -22.04 -7.09 -9.72
C TYR A 338 -23.10 -6.41 -10.61
N LEU A 339 -22.80 -6.19 -11.89
CA LEU A 339 -23.74 -5.62 -12.86
C LEU A 339 -24.98 -6.54 -13.07
N GLY A 340 -24.77 -7.86 -13.14
CA GLY A 340 -25.86 -8.83 -13.19
C GLY A 340 -26.72 -8.79 -11.92
N GLY A 341 -26.10 -8.64 -10.77
CA GLY A 341 -26.77 -8.43 -9.48
C GLY A 341 -27.60 -7.15 -9.48
N LEU A 342 -27.03 -6.03 -9.94
CA LEU A 342 -27.73 -4.75 -10.09
C LEU A 342 -29.00 -4.91 -10.94
N PHE A 343 -28.91 -5.60 -12.08
CA PHE A 343 -30.05 -5.89 -12.93
C PHE A 343 -31.13 -6.70 -12.19
N CYS A 344 -30.74 -7.79 -11.53
CA CYS A 344 -31.66 -8.63 -10.76
C CYS A 344 -32.34 -7.87 -9.61
N GLY A 345 -31.57 -7.09 -8.85
CA GLY A 345 -32.06 -6.26 -7.74
C GLY A 345 -33.04 -5.19 -8.22
N ASN A 346 -32.73 -4.53 -9.33
CA ASN A 346 -33.60 -3.56 -9.98
C ASN A 346 -34.94 -4.21 -10.39
N ARG A 347 -34.91 -5.32 -11.14
CA ARG A 347 -36.12 -6.05 -11.57
C ARG A 347 -36.96 -6.57 -10.41
N MET A 348 -36.32 -7.07 -9.35
CA MET A 348 -37.02 -7.55 -8.17
C MET A 348 -37.71 -6.40 -7.42
N SER A 349 -37.01 -5.29 -7.21
CA SER A 349 -37.54 -4.10 -6.54
C SER A 349 -38.65 -3.43 -7.36
N GLU A 350 -38.53 -3.37 -8.69
CA GLU A 350 -39.58 -2.90 -9.61
C GLU A 350 -40.88 -3.69 -9.40
N ARG A 351 -40.81 -5.02 -9.31
CA ARG A 351 -42.00 -5.87 -9.06
C ARG A 351 -42.58 -5.69 -7.66
N LEU A 352 -41.73 -5.59 -6.64
CA LEU A 352 -42.16 -5.43 -5.24
C LEU A 352 -42.83 -4.08 -4.99
N THR A 353 -42.34 -3.05 -5.67
CA THR A 353 -42.80 -1.67 -5.47
C THR A 353 -43.86 -1.23 -6.49
N ALA A 354 -44.16 -2.06 -7.50
CA ALA A 354 -45.15 -1.77 -8.55
C ALA A 354 -46.56 -1.42 -8.02
N ARG A 355 -46.92 -1.92 -6.84
CA ARG A 355 -48.24 -1.72 -6.22
C ARG A 355 -48.28 -0.58 -5.21
N TRP A 356 -47.17 0.11 -4.98
CA TRP A 356 -47.11 1.15 -3.95
C TRP A 356 -47.66 2.47 -4.50
N PRO A 357 -48.56 3.16 -3.76
CA PRO A 357 -49.02 4.48 -4.18
C PRO A 357 -47.87 5.49 -4.06
N VAL A 358 -47.85 6.49 -4.95
CA VAL A 358 -46.76 7.47 -5.05
C VAL A 358 -46.58 8.28 -3.76
N GLU A 359 -47.67 8.52 -3.03
CA GLU A 359 -47.69 9.30 -1.78
C GLU A 359 -47.45 8.46 -0.53
N SER A 360 -47.07 7.18 -0.71
CA SER A 360 -46.88 6.26 0.40
C SER A 360 -45.69 6.66 1.27
N ILE A 361 -45.90 6.61 2.59
CA ILE A 361 -44.83 6.64 3.59
C ILE A 361 -43.83 5.50 3.35
N ALA A 362 -44.24 4.41 2.69
CA ALA A 362 -43.39 3.27 2.35
C ALA A 362 -42.12 3.66 1.58
N TRP A 363 -42.15 4.69 0.72
CA TRP A 363 -40.96 5.16 0.01
C TRP A 363 -39.93 5.78 0.95
N ARG A 364 -40.39 6.58 1.93
CA ARG A 364 -39.52 7.18 2.95
C ARG A 364 -38.91 6.14 3.88
N VAL A 365 -39.70 5.12 4.25
CA VAL A 365 -39.22 3.98 5.03
C VAL A 365 -38.20 3.17 4.23
N ALA A 366 -38.46 2.90 2.95
CA ALA A 366 -37.54 2.20 2.06
C ALA A 366 -36.22 2.97 1.87
N ALA A 367 -36.26 4.31 1.82
CA ALA A 367 -35.06 5.14 1.73
C ALA A 367 -34.11 4.99 2.93
N LEU A 368 -34.63 4.65 4.11
CA LEU A 368 -33.84 4.38 5.31
C LEU A 368 -33.43 2.90 5.41
N LEU A 369 -34.37 1.98 5.17
CA LEU A 369 -34.12 0.55 5.33
C LEU A 369 -33.16 -0.01 4.27
N LEU A 370 -33.19 0.51 3.05
CA LEU A 370 -32.38 -0.05 1.96
C LEU A 370 -30.87 0.15 2.18
N PRO A 371 -30.35 1.36 2.53
CA PRO A 371 -28.95 1.52 2.91
C PRO A 371 -28.54 0.68 4.13
N LEU A 372 -29.43 0.50 5.12
CA LEU A 372 -29.18 -0.37 6.28
C LEU A 372 -29.06 -1.84 5.86
N ALA A 373 -29.92 -2.31 4.96
CA ALA A 373 -29.83 -3.65 4.40
C ALA A 373 -28.54 -3.83 3.59
N GLN A 374 -28.16 -2.85 2.78
CA GLN A 374 -26.87 -2.84 2.08
C GLN A 374 -25.70 -2.90 3.06
N ALA A 375 -25.77 -2.21 4.20
CA ALA A 375 -24.75 -2.26 5.25
C ALA A 375 -24.67 -3.62 5.95
N GLY A 376 -25.82 -4.27 6.17
CA GLY A 376 -25.87 -5.65 6.67
C GLY A 376 -25.24 -6.64 5.70
N VAL A 377 -25.57 -6.54 4.40
CA VAL A 377 -24.96 -7.34 3.33
C VAL A 377 -23.46 -7.07 3.26
N ALA A 378 -23.05 -5.80 3.38
CA ALA A 378 -21.66 -5.40 3.37
C ALA A 378 -20.85 -6.06 4.48
N TRP A 379 -21.39 -6.03 5.70
CA TRP A 379 -20.77 -6.65 6.86
C TRP A 379 -20.67 -8.17 6.71
N ALA A 380 -21.74 -8.83 6.27
CA ALA A 380 -21.77 -10.27 6.00
C ALA A 380 -20.74 -10.68 4.93
N ILE A 381 -20.61 -9.89 3.86
CA ILE A 381 -19.62 -10.12 2.80
C ILE A 381 -18.20 -9.95 3.33
N LEU A 382 -17.88 -8.85 4.01
CA LEU A 382 -16.52 -8.58 4.49
C LEU A 382 -16.07 -9.60 5.54
N SER A 383 -16.96 -10.00 6.45
CA SER A 383 -16.69 -11.06 7.42
C SER A 383 -16.52 -12.41 6.72
N GLY A 384 -17.45 -12.78 5.84
CA GLY A 384 -17.43 -14.05 5.10
C GLY A 384 -16.23 -14.18 4.17
N CYS A 385 -15.77 -13.07 3.57
CA CYS A 385 -14.58 -13.03 2.71
C CYS A 385 -13.34 -13.58 3.38
N THR A 386 -13.21 -13.53 4.71
CA THR A 386 -12.03 -14.05 5.43
C THR A 386 -12.02 -15.57 5.53
N HIS A 387 -13.19 -16.21 5.52
CA HIS A 387 -13.35 -17.65 5.71
C HIS A 387 -13.33 -18.46 4.41
N LEU A 388 -13.48 -17.79 3.25
CA LEU A 388 -13.50 -18.45 1.95
C LEU A 388 -12.07 -18.80 1.49
N SER A 389 -11.85 -20.05 1.10
CA SER A 389 -10.56 -20.56 0.62
C SER A 389 -10.38 -20.43 -0.89
N ALA A 390 -11.47 -20.35 -1.66
CA ALA A 390 -11.45 -20.27 -3.12
C ALA A 390 -11.72 -18.84 -3.62
N ALA A 391 -10.93 -18.39 -4.59
CA ALA A 391 -11.05 -17.07 -5.21
C ALA A 391 -12.44 -16.85 -5.87
N TRP A 392 -12.97 -17.88 -6.53
CA TRP A 392 -14.30 -17.83 -7.15
C TRP A 392 -15.43 -17.62 -6.14
N SER A 393 -15.31 -18.18 -4.93
CA SER A 393 -16.30 -17.96 -3.88
C SER A 393 -16.32 -16.49 -3.43
N VAL A 394 -15.17 -15.83 -3.39
CA VAL A 394 -15.09 -14.39 -3.08
C VAL A 394 -15.68 -13.56 -4.22
N VAL A 395 -15.38 -13.91 -5.48
CA VAL A 395 -15.96 -13.27 -6.67
C VAL A 395 -17.48 -13.39 -6.70
N ALA A 396 -18.04 -14.52 -6.28
CA ALA A 396 -19.49 -14.73 -6.21
C ALA A 396 -20.20 -13.76 -5.27
N LEU A 397 -19.52 -13.20 -4.26
CA LEU A 397 -20.09 -12.21 -3.34
C LEU A 397 -20.40 -10.86 -4.01
N CYS A 398 -19.86 -10.59 -5.21
CA CYS A 398 -20.22 -9.41 -5.98
C CYS A 398 -21.68 -9.42 -6.43
N LEU A 399 -22.28 -10.60 -6.64
CA LEU A 399 -23.68 -10.74 -7.04
C LEU A 399 -24.66 -10.21 -5.97
N PRO A 400 -24.65 -10.69 -4.70
CA PRO A 400 -25.54 -10.17 -3.67
C PRO A 400 -25.27 -8.69 -3.35
N ALA A 401 -24.02 -8.22 -3.47
CA ALA A 401 -23.71 -6.79 -3.37
C ALA A 401 -24.42 -5.97 -4.46
N GLY A 402 -24.41 -6.47 -5.71
CA GLY A 402 -25.15 -5.88 -6.82
C GLY A 402 -26.66 -5.91 -6.60
N VAL A 403 -27.22 -7.02 -6.13
CA VAL A 403 -28.67 -7.15 -5.86
C VAL A 403 -29.13 -6.11 -4.82
N ALA A 404 -28.37 -5.94 -3.74
CA ALA A 404 -28.69 -4.95 -2.71
C ALA A 404 -28.61 -3.50 -3.23
N ALA A 405 -27.62 -3.20 -4.09
CA ALA A 405 -27.48 -1.89 -4.72
C ALA A 405 -28.59 -1.59 -5.75
N GLY A 406 -28.98 -2.58 -6.56
CA GLY A 406 -29.90 -2.41 -7.69
C GLY A 406 -31.33 -2.03 -7.28
N ALA A 407 -31.71 -2.30 -6.03
CA ALA A 407 -33.03 -1.96 -5.52
C ALA A 407 -33.26 -0.45 -5.33
N ALA A 408 -32.21 0.39 -5.36
CA ALA A 408 -32.31 1.82 -5.07
C ALA A 408 -33.00 2.62 -6.19
N VAL A 409 -32.77 2.27 -7.45
CA VAL A 409 -33.33 3.00 -8.60
C VAL A 409 -34.86 2.94 -8.64
N PRO A 410 -35.53 1.77 -8.53
CA PRO A 410 -36.99 1.71 -8.47
C PRO A 410 -37.60 2.47 -7.30
N VAL A 411 -36.91 2.48 -6.14
CA VAL A 411 -37.36 3.21 -4.95
C VAL A 411 -37.34 4.73 -5.18
N ALA A 412 -36.26 5.26 -5.76
CA ALA A 412 -36.18 6.68 -6.09
C ALA A 412 -37.19 7.11 -7.16
N LEU A 413 -37.41 6.27 -8.18
CA LEU A 413 -38.36 6.54 -9.26
C LEU A 413 -39.82 6.43 -8.80
N GLY A 414 -40.13 5.46 -7.94
CA GLY A 414 -41.48 5.24 -7.42
C GLY A 414 -41.98 6.35 -6.49
N ALA A 415 -41.07 7.05 -5.81
CA ALA A 415 -41.37 8.18 -4.94
C ALA A 415 -41.78 9.48 -5.70
N ARG A 416 -41.75 9.50 -7.04
CA ARG A 416 -42.05 10.68 -7.86
C ARG A 416 -43.45 10.65 -8.47
N ARG A 417 -44.17 11.78 -8.34
CA ARG A 417 -45.49 12.03 -8.95
C ARG A 417 -45.42 12.24 -10.47
N ASP A 418 -44.37 12.88 -10.98
CA ASP A 418 -44.19 13.12 -12.42
C ASP A 418 -43.23 12.08 -13.01
N ARG A 419 -43.78 11.03 -13.64
CA ARG A 419 -42.99 10.04 -14.41
C ARG A 419 -42.61 10.60 -15.78
N ARG A 420 -41.90 11.73 -15.82
CA ARG A 420 -41.32 12.24 -17.08
C ARG A 420 -40.07 11.44 -17.42
N THR A 421 -39.88 11.10 -18.68
CA THR A 421 -38.73 10.35 -19.19
C THR A 421 -37.37 11.02 -18.87
N GLU A 422 -37.35 12.35 -18.78
CA GLU A 422 -36.17 13.14 -18.39
C GLU A 422 -35.70 12.88 -16.95
N ASP A 423 -36.62 12.52 -16.04
CA ASP A 423 -36.27 12.20 -14.65
C ASP A 423 -35.50 10.89 -14.56
N THR A 424 -35.90 9.88 -15.34
CA THR A 424 -35.23 8.58 -15.38
C THR A 424 -33.76 8.71 -15.79
N ALA A 425 -33.46 9.50 -16.82
CA ALA A 425 -32.09 9.74 -17.27
C ALA A 425 -31.25 10.42 -16.18
N LEU A 426 -31.82 11.40 -15.48
CA LEU A 426 -31.13 12.12 -14.41
C LEU A 426 -30.83 11.23 -13.19
N PHE A 427 -31.74 10.34 -12.82
CA PHE A 427 -31.53 9.40 -11.73
C PHE A 427 -30.45 8.35 -12.07
N VAL A 428 -30.47 7.81 -13.29
CA VAL A 428 -29.42 6.88 -13.74
C VAL A 428 -28.05 7.57 -13.77
N LEU A 429 -28.00 8.82 -14.24
CA LEU A 429 -26.77 9.62 -14.20
C LEU A 429 -26.30 9.88 -12.77
N ALA A 430 -27.21 10.17 -11.83
CA ALA A 430 -26.87 10.40 -10.43
C ALA A 430 -26.28 9.14 -9.77
N ASP A 431 -26.87 7.97 -10.02
CA ASP A 431 -26.35 6.67 -9.56
C ASP A 431 -24.92 6.42 -10.09
N ALA A 432 -24.72 6.56 -11.40
CA ALA A 432 -23.43 6.38 -12.05
C ALA A 432 -22.38 7.41 -11.60
N ALA A 433 -22.76 8.69 -11.44
CA ALA A 433 -21.87 9.74 -10.97
C ALA A 433 -21.48 9.51 -9.50
N GLY A 434 -22.43 9.08 -8.66
CA GLY A 434 -22.17 8.69 -7.28
C GLY A 434 -21.17 7.54 -7.20
N ALA A 435 -21.36 6.50 -8.00
CA ALA A 435 -20.41 5.40 -8.15
C ALA A 435 -19.02 5.91 -8.58
N ALA A 436 -18.91 6.71 -9.64
CA ALA A 436 -17.64 7.24 -10.13
C ALA A 436 -16.87 8.04 -9.06
N LEU A 437 -17.54 8.95 -8.35
CA LEU A 437 -16.96 9.73 -7.26
C LEU A 437 -16.52 8.84 -6.09
N ALA A 438 -17.29 7.79 -5.80
CA ALA A 438 -16.94 6.83 -4.77
C ALA A 438 -15.70 6.02 -5.12
N GLY A 439 -15.51 5.65 -6.40
CA GLY A 439 -14.29 4.99 -6.87
C GLY A 439 -13.03 5.82 -6.57
N LEU A 440 -13.07 7.12 -6.89
CA LEU A 440 -11.97 8.04 -6.58
C LEU A 440 -11.75 8.20 -5.07
N ALA A 441 -12.81 8.50 -4.32
CA ALA A 441 -12.71 8.70 -2.87
C ALA A 441 -12.28 7.41 -2.14
N PHE A 442 -12.67 6.23 -2.61
CA PHE A 442 -12.26 4.93 -2.06
C PHE A 442 -10.74 4.73 -2.13
N THR A 443 -10.10 5.10 -3.25
CA THR A 443 -8.64 4.97 -3.39
C THR A 443 -7.86 5.79 -2.35
N VAL A 444 -8.39 6.94 -1.95
CA VAL A 444 -7.79 7.81 -0.92
C VAL A 444 -8.19 7.36 0.49
N LEU A 445 -9.43 6.92 0.67
CA LEU A 445 -9.99 6.60 1.98
C LEU A 445 -9.44 5.29 2.55
N VAL A 446 -9.12 4.30 1.70
CA VAL A 446 -8.57 3.01 2.15
C VAL A 446 -7.21 3.16 2.87
N PRO A 447 -6.20 3.85 2.32
CA PRO A 447 -4.95 4.14 3.03
C PRO A 447 -5.14 4.85 4.38
N LEU A 448 -6.18 5.69 4.52
CA LEU A 448 -6.41 6.54 5.69
C LEU A 448 -7.25 5.87 6.79
N ALA A 449 -8.33 5.20 6.40
CA ALA A 449 -9.32 4.62 7.32
C ALA A 449 -9.26 3.09 7.38
N GLY A 450 -8.55 2.45 6.45
CA GLY A 450 -8.62 1.01 6.21
C GLY A 450 -9.84 0.63 5.36
N LEU A 451 -9.87 -0.63 4.93
CA LEU A 451 -10.97 -1.14 4.11
C LEU A 451 -12.33 -1.04 4.82
N ASN A 452 -12.42 -1.52 6.06
CA ASN A 452 -13.66 -1.51 6.84
C ASN A 452 -14.11 -0.07 7.15
N GLY A 453 -13.15 0.83 7.43
CA GLY A 453 -13.44 2.24 7.64
C GLY A 453 -14.02 2.90 6.39
N ALA A 454 -13.45 2.62 5.21
CA ALA A 454 -13.96 3.15 3.95
C ALA A 454 -15.40 2.73 3.68
N VAL A 455 -15.70 1.43 3.84
CA VAL A 455 -17.06 0.89 3.71
C VAL A 455 -18.02 1.54 4.70
N LEU A 456 -17.60 1.70 5.96
CA LEU A 456 -18.40 2.33 7.01
C LEU A 456 -18.74 3.79 6.69
N TYR A 457 -17.80 4.58 6.14
CA TYR A 457 -18.06 5.96 5.77
C TYR A 457 -19.12 6.08 4.67
N PHE A 458 -19.05 5.24 3.63
CA PHE A 458 -20.07 5.25 2.58
C PHE A 458 -21.42 4.70 3.05
N ALA A 459 -21.42 3.70 3.94
CA ALA A 459 -22.63 3.23 4.60
C ALA A 459 -23.28 4.35 5.44
N ALA A 460 -22.49 5.05 6.25
CA ALA A 460 -22.95 6.17 7.06
C ALA A 460 -23.47 7.33 6.20
N LEU A 461 -22.82 7.62 5.06
CA LEU A 461 -23.28 8.62 4.10
C LEU A 461 -24.65 8.25 3.52
N ALA A 462 -24.80 7.00 3.03
CA ALA A 462 -26.06 6.54 2.43
C ALA A 462 -27.21 6.49 3.45
N VAL A 463 -26.95 5.98 4.66
CA VAL A 463 -27.92 5.97 5.77
C VAL A 463 -28.25 7.40 6.22
N GLY A 464 -27.25 8.28 6.33
CA GLY A 464 -27.44 9.68 6.76
C GLY A 464 -28.29 10.48 5.76
N ILE A 465 -28.07 10.30 4.46
CA ILE A 465 -28.92 10.92 3.43
C ILE A 465 -30.31 10.26 3.42
N GLY A 466 -30.40 8.94 3.62
CA GLY A 466 -31.68 8.24 3.80
C GLY A 466 -32.49 8.76 4.99
N LEU A 467 -31.83 9.09 6.10
CA LEU A 467 -32.44 9.75 7.25
C LEU A 467 -32.94 11.15 6.89
N CYS A 468 -32.19 11.92 6.10
CA CYS A 468 -32.64 13.22 5.59
C CYS A 468 -33.86 13.09 4.69
N VAL A 469 -33.97 12.04 3.86
CA VAL A 469 -35.16 11.74 3.04
C VAL A 469 -36.35 11.36 3.93
N ALA A 470 -36.12 10.53 4.94
CA ALA A 470 -37.18 10.05 5.83
C ALA A 470 -37.74 11.15 6.74
N ALA A 471 -36.85 11.93 7.36
CA ALA A 471 -37.20 12.99 8.32
C ALA A 471 -37.49 14.35 7.67
N GLY A 472 -36.77 14.70 6.60
CA GLY A 472 -36.84 16.02 5.95
C GLY A 472 -37.92 16.15 4.88
N GLY A 473 -38.95 15.28 4.91
CA GLY A 473 -39.93 15.14 3.83
C GLY A 473 -40.57 16.43 3.32
N GLU A 474 -40.87 17.38 4.21
CA GLU A 474 -41.44 18.70 3.87
C GLU A 474 -40.42 19.85 3.90
N THR A 475 -39.25 19.62 4.52
CA THR A 475 -38.20 20.64 4.72
C THR A 475 -36.82 20.11 4.32
N PRO A 476 -36.63 19.66 3.06
CA PRO A 476 -35.40 18.99 2.61
C PRO A 476 -34.15 19.88 2.76
N ARG A 477 -34.30 21.20 2.65
CA ARG A 477 -33.20 22.17 2.84
C ARG A 477 -32.80 22.36 4.29
N LEU A 478 -33.74 22.26 5.24
CA LEU A 478 -33.43 22.43 6.65
C LEU A 478 -32.63 21.22 7.16
N ALA A 479 -33.07 20.00 6.80
CA ALA A 479 -32.36 18.78 7.17
C ALA A 479 -30.94 18.72 6.56
N THR A 480 -30.81 18.98 5.26
CA THR A 480 -29.49 18.97 4.58
C THR A 480 -28.63 20.17 4.93
N GLY A 481 -29.23 21.34 5.19
CA GLY A 481 -28.55 22.54 5.65
C GLY A 481 -27.94 22.35 7.05
N LEU A 482 -28.67 21.73 7.97
CA LEU A 482 -28.13 21.38 9.29
C LEU A 482 -26.96 20.40 9.17
N ALA A 483 -27.09 19.35 8.36
CA ALA A 483 -26.01 18.40 8.10
C ALA A 483 -24.77 19.09 7.50
N LEU A 484 -24.96 20.01 6.56
CA LEU A 484 -23.89 20.79 5.94
C LEU A 484 -23.17 21.68 6.97
N VAL A 485 -23.92 22.39 7.82
CA VAL A 485 -23.35 23.26 8.86
C VAL A 485 -22.56 22.43 9.87
N ILE A 486 -23.14 21.35 10.39
CA ILE A 486 -22.45 20.46 11.34
C ILE A 486 -21.18 19.89 10.71
N ALA A 487 -21.26 19.41 9.47
CA ALA A 487 -20.10 18.86 8.78
C ALA A 487 -19.00 19.92 8.60
N THR A 488 -19.37 21.14 8.22
CA THR A 488 -18.45 22.27 8.02
C THR A 488 -17.75 22.65 9.30
N VAL A 489 -18.49 22.76 10.41
CA VAL A 489 -17.92 23.07 11.73
C VAL A 489 -16.95 21.98 12.16
N LEU A 490 -17.35 20.71 12.08
CA LEU A 490 -16.49 19.58 12.48
C LEU A 490 -15.24 19.48 11.60
N PHE A 491 -15.35 19.79 10.31
CA PHE A 491 -14.22 19.79 9.40
C PHE A 491 -13.23 20.91 9.72
N ILE A 492 -13.71 22.14 9.94
CA ILE A 492 -12.87 23.27 10.35
C ILE A 492 -12.18 22.99 11.69
N VAL A 493 -12.90 22.42 12.66
CA VAL A 493 -12.31 22.00 13.94
C VAL A 493 -11.26 20.91 13.73
N GLY A 494 -11.53 19.93 12.86
CA GLY A 494 -10.60 18.85 12.54
C GLY A 494 -9.38 19.27 11.72
N LEU A 495 -9.46 20.38 10.98
CA LEU A 495 -8.34 20.98 10.26
C LEU A 495 -7.37 21.71 11.18
N ARG A 496 -7.80 22.12 12.38
CA ARG A 496 -6.90 22.78 13.32
C ARG A 496 -5.77 21.82 13.67
N PRO A 497 -4.50 22.16 13.38
CA PRO A 497 -3.39 21.37 13.89
C PRO A 497 -3.52 21.32 15.41
N ALA A 498 -3.20 20.19 16.02
CA ALA A 498 -3.06 20.12 17.46
C ALA A 498 -1.94 21.08 17.86
N GLN A 499 -2.30 22.33 18.15
CA GLN A 499 -1.39 23.31 18.71
C GLN A 499 -1.11 22.86 20.14
N PHE A 500 0.14 22.47 20.39
CA PHE A 500 0.82 22.48 21.68
C PHE A 500 0.00 22.06 22.91
N ASP A 501 0.10 20.79 23.25
CA ASP A 501 0.05 20.35 24.65
C ASP A 501 1.34 19.58 24.99
N GLU A 502 2.49 20.09 24.52
CA GLU A 502 3.76 19.85 25.24
C GLU A 502 3.85 20.86 26.38
N ARG A 503 3.06 20.63 27.43
CA ARG A 503 3.48 21.07 28.76
C ARG A 503 4.65 20.17 29.14
N PRO A 504 5.86 20.70 29.39
CA PRO A 504 6.93 19.88 29.92
C PRO A 504 6.55 19.53 31.37
N THR A 505 5.96 18.37 31.58
CA THR A 505 5.89 17.76 32.92
C THR A 505 7.30 17.32 33.30
N ARG A 506 8.04 18.31 33.80
CA ARG A 506 8.95 18.28 34.94
C ARG A 506 9.28 16.88 35.49
N ARG A 507 10.56 16.52 35.31
CA ARG A 507 11.46 15.79 36.22
C ARG A 507 10.89 14.55 36.91
N GLU A 508 11.49 13.40 36.58
CA GLU A 508 12.25 12.67 37.61
C GLU A 508 13.47 11.97 37.00
N SER A 509 14.53 12.03 37.79
CA SER A 509 15.94 11.80 37.50
C SER A 509 16.29 10.34 37.20
N HIS A 510 17.29 10.13 36.33
CA HIS A 510 18.53 9.49 36.79
C HIS A 510 19.70 9.89 35.90
N ALA A 511 20.70 10.45 36.57
CA ALA A 511 21.99 10.85 36.04
C ALA A 511 22.87 9.63 35.73
N ALA A 512 23.68 9.71 34.67
CA ALA A 512 25.13 9.57 34.75
C ALA A 512 25.80 9.79 33.37
N ALA A 513 27.01 10.34 33.43
CA ALA A 513 28.02 10.44 32.38
C ALA A 513 27.84 11.54 31.31
N GLN A 514 28.00 12.75 31.81
CA GLN A 514 28.62 13.87 31.12
C GLN A 514 30.07 13.48 30.75
N GLU A 515 30.41 13.46 29.45
CA GLU A 515 31.79 13.63 29.04
C GLU A 515 31.88 14.56 27.82
N THR A 516 32.69 15.58 28.03
CA THR A 516 32.82 16.81 27.27
C THR A 516 33.63 16.57 26.00
N ARG A 517 33.09 16.91 24.82
CA ARG A 517 33.95 17.31 23.68
C ARG A 517 33.34 18.51 22.96
N THR A 518 33.91 19.65 23.30
CA THR A 518 33.83 20.93 22.60
C THR A 518 34.10 20.75 21.10
N ARG A 519 33.08 20.94 20.27
CA ARG A 519 33.26 21.17 18.83
C ARG A 519 33.03 22.65 18.56
N THR A 520 34.13 23.32 18.22
CA THR A 520 34.19 24.71 17.78
C THR A 520 33.17 24.99 16.68
N SER A 521 32.35 26.03 16.87
CA SER A 521 31.41 26.53 15.87
C SER A 521 32.20 27.06 14.67
N ARG A 522 31.93 26.51 13.48
CA ARG A 522 32.32 27.17 12.23
C ARG A 522 31.47 28.44 12.04
N PRO A 523 32.03 29.52 11.47
CA PRO A 523 31.27 30.75 11.27
C PRO A 523 30.16 30.51 10.23
N SER A 524 28.93 30.84 10.60
CA SER A 524 27.82 30.95 9.66
C SER A 524 28.08 32.15 8.76
N VAL A 525 28.31 31.91 7.47
CA VAL A 525 28.23 32.98 6.47
C VAL A 525 26.76 33.39 6.38
N ALA A 526 26.43 34.54 6.97
CA ALA A 526 25.16 35.20 6.74
C ALA A 526 25.13 35.64 5.27
N LEU A 527 24.25 35.05 4.48
CA LEU A 527 23.90 35.58 3.16
C LEU A 527 22.87 36.68 3.40
N ASP A 528 23.24 37.91 3.03
CA ASP A 528 22.37 39.08 3.03
C ASP A 528 21.11 38.82 2.17
N PRO A 529 19.90 39.22 2.61
CA PRO A 529 18.66 38.92 1.88
C PRO A 529 18.48 39.69 0.56
N ASP A 530 19.37 40.63 0.23
CA ASP A 530 19.14 41.65 -0.81
C ASP A 530 19.72 41.34 -2.20
N THR A 531 19.97 40.06 -2.52
CA THR A 531 20.43 39.66 -3.88
C THR A 531 19.54 38.61 -4.55
N ILE A 532 18.22 38.71 -4.37
CA ILE A 532 17.27 37.99 -5.24
C ILE A 532 17.00 38.84 -6.49
N GLY A 533 17.89 38.70 -7.48
CA GLY A 533 17.64 39.19 -8.83
C GLY A 533 16.48 38.44 -9.51
N PRO A 534 15.84 39.02 -10.55
CA PRO A 534 14.65 38.46 -11.18
C PRO A 534 14.93 37.10 -11.84
N ARG A 535 13.93 36.20 -11.79
CA ARG A 535 13.93 34.87 -12.41
C ARG A 535 14.40 34.95 -13.87
N GLY A 536 15.65 34.55 -14.10
CA GLY A 536 16.35 34.73 -15.37
C GLY A 536 16.43 33.46 -16.19
N ILE A 537 16.05 33.60 -17.46
CA ILE A 537 16.39 32.82 -18.65
C ILE A 537 17.73 32.05 -18.48
N PRO A 538 17.82 30.75 -18.86
CA PRO A 538 19.06 29.98 -18.73
C PRO A 538 20.19 30.68 -19.48
N ARG A 539 21.21 31.15 -18.74
CA ARG A 539 22.42 31.75 -19.34
C ARG A 539 23.25 30.66 -20.02
N LYS A 540 23.81 31.00 -21.18
CA LYS A 540 24.87 30.20 -21.82
C LYS A 540 25.99 29.95 -20.83
N LEU A 541 26.46 28.70 -20.80
CA LEU A 541 27.55 28.25 -19.95
C LEU A 541 28.80 29.10 -20.22
N ASP A 542 29.38 29.69 -19.18
CA ASP A 542 30.61 30.48 -19.27
C ASP A 542 31.82 29.53 -19.24
N GLU A 543 32.09 28.90 -20.39
CA GLU A 543 33.15 27.89 -20.56
C GLU A 543 34.53 28.29 -20.00
N PRO A 544 35.03 29.54 -20.18
CA PRO A 544 36.33 29.95 -19.67
C PRO A 544 36.40 29.83 -18.14
N ARG A 545 35.33 30.26 -17.45
CA ARG A 545 35.26 30.23 -15.99
C ARG A 545 35.23 28.80 -15.45
N ILE A 546 34.51 27.90 -16.13
CA ILE A 546 34.42 26.49 -15.73
C ILE A 546 35.76 25.78 -15.93
N ARG A 547 36.46 26.04 -17.04
CA ARG A 547 37.82 25.49 -17.25
C ARG A 547 38.80 25.97 -16.19
N GLU A 548 38.72 27.23 -15.76
CA GLU A 548 39.57 27.75 -14.69
C GLU A 548 39.24 27.12 -13.34
N GLN A 549 37.97 26.84 -13.05
CA GLN A 549 37.56 26.15 -11.83
C GLN A 549 37.98 24.67 -11.80
N LEU A 550 37.98 23.98 -12.94
CA LEU A 550 38.55 22.63 -13.09
C LEU A 550 40.07 22.67 -12.88
N ARG A 551 40.76 23.64 -13.48
CA ARG A 551 42.22 23.79 -13.39
C ARG A 551 42.69 24.13 -11.97
N THR A 552 41.89 24.88 -11.22
CA THR A 552 42.19 25.27 -9.82
C THR A 552 41.72 24.23 -8.78
N GLY A 553 41.20 23.08 -9.21
CA GLY A 553 40.75 21.99 -8.33
C GLY A 553 39.49 22.31 -7.53
N ARG A 554 38.78 23.40 -7.88
CA ARG A 554 37.50 23.78 -7.27
C ARG A 554 36.31 23.01 -7.86
N LEU A 555 36.48 22.44 -9.05
CA LEU A 555 35.55 21.51 -9.70
C LEU A 555 36.27 20.20 -10.00
N SER A 556 35.60 19.07 -9.72
CA SER A 556 36.12 17.72 -9.97
C SER A 556 36.22 17.45 -11.47
N THR A 557 37.35 16.92 -11.93
CA THR A 557 37.59 16.46 -13.31
C THR A 557 37.15 15.01 -13.54
N ASN A 558 36.63 14.32 -12.53
CA ASN A 558 36.17 12.94 -12.68
C ASN A 558 34.86 12.94 -13.49
N GLU A 559 34.85 12.18 -14.60
CA GLU A 559 33.64 11.89 -15.33
C GLU A 559 32.59 11.30 -14.39
N ALA A 560 31.40 11.91 -14.37
CA ALA A 560 30.24 11.34 -13.72
C ALA A 560 29.78 10.14 -14.55
N ALA A 561 30.40 8.98 -14.34
CA ALA A 561 29.89 7.72 -14.84
C ALA A 561 28.52 7.50 -14.17
N PHE A 562 27.44 7.68 -14.95
CA PHE A 562 26.11 7.05 -14.86
C PHE A 562 25.06 8.02 -15.39
N TRP A 563 24.76 7.95 -16.70
CA TRP A 563 23.44 8.12 -17.33
C TRP A 563 23.60 7.72 -18.81
N GLU A 564 23.40 6.43 -19.11
CA GLU A 564 22.88 5.95 -20.41
C GLU A 564 21.65 5.09 -20.12
#